data_AF-A0A7Z1T3J7-F1
#
_entry.id   AF-A0A7Z1T3J7-F1
#
_cell.length_a   1.000
_cell.length_b   1.000
_cell.length_c   1.000
_cell.angle_alpha   90.00
_cell.angle_beta   90.00
_cell.angle_gamma   90.00
#
_symmetry.space_group_name_H-M   'P 1'
#
loop_
_entity.id
_entity.type
_entity.pdbx_description
1 polymer ?
#
loop_
_entity_poly.entity_id
_entity_poly.type
_entity_poly.pdbx_seq_one_letter_code
_entity_poly.pdbx_strand_id
1 'polypeptide(L)'
;MSNIDKQALRERYSPKPVPECHICGEEMTIQRMSASRITYGCTGATYDDKGCHYAEGRSIADDHYEQSRVTVVDVSDPDVLALLDENLQLQREKDAIEAVALALRDDMRQAREKLEAAERSMAEQSAIVAAAEKLVRCKGRYHSELNYRALAKLFGVITPDL
;
A
#
# COMPACT_ATOMS: atom_id res chain seq x y z
N MET A 1 12.65 15.45 2.90
CA MET A 1 11.19 15.45 3.06
C MET A 1 10.88 16.21 4.34
N SER A 2 10.08 17.25 4.26
CA SER A 2 9.67 18.01 5.45
C SER A 2 8.94 17.07 6.41
N ASN A 3 9.44 16.97 7.64
CA ASN A 3 8.87 16.15 8.71
C ASN A 3 7.62 16.88 9.25
N ILE A 4 6.60 16.99 8.40
CA ILE A 4 5.34 17.61 8.76
C ILE A 4 4.60 16.62 9.65
N ASP A 5 4.36 17.04 10.88
CA ASP A 5 3.55 16.30 11.82
C ASP A 5 2.07 16.34 11.38
N LYS A 6 1.63 15.26 10.74
CA LYS A 6 0.25 15.10 10.26
C LYS A 6 -0.76 15.07 11.40
N GLN A 7 -0.35 14.63 12.60
CA GLN A 7 -1.21 14.62 13.77
C GLN A 7 -1.45 16.06 14.25
N ALA A 8 -0.38 16.85 14.34
CA ALA A 8 -0.49 18.27 14.68
C ALA A 8 -1.31 19.07 13.65
N LEU A 9 -1.27 18.68 12.37
CA LEU A 9 -2.18 19.25 11.36
C LEU A 9 -3.63 18.83 11.60
N ARG A 10 -3.88 17.54 11.85
CA ARG A 10 -5.23 17.04 12.12
C ARG A 10 -5.86 17.77 13.31
N GLU A 11 -5.12 17.93 14.40
CA GLU A 11 -5.58 18.66 15.59
C GLU A 11 -5.89 20.13 15.29
N ARG A 12 -5.07 20.79 14.47
CA ARG A 12 -5.23 22.21 14.14
C ARG A 12 -6.47 22.52 13.31
N TYR A 13 -6.79 21.64 12.36
CA TYR A 13 -7.94 21.77 11.46
C TYR A 13 -9.19 21.04 11.96
N SER A 14 -9.11 20.40 13.14
CA SER A 14 -10.27 19.80 13.79
C SER A 14 -11.16 20.88 14.41
N PRO A 15 -12.49 20.65 14.47
CA PRO A 15 -13.43 21.51 15.17
C PRO A 15 -12.95 21.87 16.58
N LYS A 16 -12.88 23.17 16.87
CA LYS A 16 -12.51 23.65 18.21
C LYS A 16 -13.67 23.45 19.18
N PRO A 17 -13.39 23.01 20.43
CA PRO A 17 -14.42 22.91 21.44
C PRO A 17 -14.99 24.29 21.78
N VAL A 18 -16.22 24.30 22.28
CA VAL A 18 -16.87 25.50 22.81
C VAL A 18 -16.08 25.97 24.04
N PRO A 19 -15.71 27.26 24.14
CA PRO A 19 -14.98 27.76 25.29
C PRO A 19 -15.87 27.80 26.54
N GLU A 20 -15.25 27.58 27.69
CA GLU A 20 -15.85 27.77 29.01
C GLU A 20 -15.78 29.25 29.44
N CYS A 21 -16.76 29.69 30.21
CA CYS A 21 -16.78 31.03 30.77
C CYS A 21 -15.69 31.19 31.83
N HIS A 22 -14.78 32.15 31.67
CA HIS A 22 -13.72 32.40 32.65
C HIS A 22 -14.22 32.98 33.99
N ILE A 23 -15.50 33.35 34.09
CA ILE A 23 -16.11 33.90 35.31
C ILE A 23 -16.78 32.79 36.14
N CYS A 24 -17.53 31.87 35.50
CA CYS A 24 -18.29 30.83 36.21
C CYS A 24 -17.99 29.38 35.80
N GLY A 25 -17.18 29.15 34.75
CA GLY A 25 -16.82 27.82 34.26
C GLY A 25 -17.86 27.14 33.38
N GLU A 26 -19.05 27.73 33.19
CA GLU A 26 -20.10 27.14 32.35
C GLU A 26 -19.77 27.23 30.84
N GLU A 27 -20.23 26.24 30.07
CA GLU A 27 -20.08 26.22 28.61
C GLU A 27 -20.78 27.44 27.99
N MET A 28 -20.05 28.18 27.16
CA MET A 28 -20.57 29.41 26.57
C MET A 28 -21.45 29.12 25.35
N THR A 29 -22.36 30.04 25.03
CA THR A 29 -23.20 29.92 23.82
C THR A 29 -22.74 30.88 22.74
N ILE A 30 -22.98 30.51 21.48
CA ILE A 30 -22.66 31.33 20.32
C ILE A 30 -23.59 32.55 20.29
N GLN A 31 -23.02 33.75 20.34
CA GLN A 31 -23.76 35.02 20.27
C GLN A 31 -23.74 35.64 18.88
N ARG A 32 -22.64 35.41 18.14
CA ARG A 32 -22.48 35.90 16.78
C ARG A 32 -21.52 35.00 16.01
N MET A 33 -21.89 34.67 14.78
CA MET A 33 -20.99 34.03 13.82
C MET A 33 -20.81 34.96 12.62
N SER A 34 -19.55 35.27 12.29
CA SER A 34 -19.20 36.07 11.12
C SER A 34 -18.05 35.39 10.40
N ALA A 35 -18.37 34.58 9.40
CA ALA A 35 -17.42 33.70 8.72
C ALA A 35 -16.59 32.89 9.74
N SER A 36 -15.27 33.06 9.75
CA SER A 36 -14.36 32.36 10.67
C SER A 36 -14.30 32.93 12.08
N ARG A 37 -14.98 34.04 12.39
CA ARG A 37 -14.97 34.63 13.74
C ARG A 37 -16.26 34.27 14.47
N ILE A 38 -16.12 33.49 15.53
CA ILE A 38 -17.23 33.09 16.40
C ILE A 38 -17.08 33.82 17.73
N THR A 39 -18.09 34.61 18.10
CA THR A 39 -18.17 35.24 19.42
C THR A 39 -19.02 34.39 20.33
N TYR A 40 -18.42 33.92 21.41
CA TYR A 40 -19.09 33.21 22.50
C TYR A 40 -19.39 34.19 23.63
N GLY A 41 -20.48 33.95 24.36
CA GLY A 41 -20.88 34.70 25.54
C GLY A 41 -21.54 33.77 26.56
N CYS A 42 -21.33 34.04 27.85
CA CYS A 42 -22.08 33.37 28.91
C CYS A 42 -23.34 34.17 29.20
N THR A 43 -24.48 33.72 28.65
CA THR A 43 -25.79 34.35 28.87
C THR A 43 -26.40 33.97 30.22
N GLY A 44 -25.95 32.88 30.84
CA GLY A 44 -26.60 32.32 32.03
C GLY A 44 -28.04 31.85 31.77
N ALA A 45 -28.39 31.65 30.50
CA ALA A 45 -29.70 31.23 30.05
C ALA A 45 -29.76 29.70 29.95
N THR A 46 -30.79 29.12 30.52
CA THR A 46 -31.14 27.71 30.40
C THR A 46 -32.44 27.60 29.62
N TYR A 47 -32.48 26.62 28.71
CA TYR A 47 -33.63 26.35 27.85
C TYR A 47 -34.28 25.04 28.29
N ASP A 48 -35.53 25.11 28.74
CA ASP A 48 -36.35 23.95 29.07
C ASP A 48 -37.71 24.02 28.36
N ASP A 49 -38.59 23.05 28.65
CA ASP A 49 -39.95 22.98 28.07
C ASP A 49 -40.83 24.20 28.45
N LYS A 50 -40.42 25.00 29.44
CA LYS A 50 -41.11 26.22 29.89
C LYS A 50 -40.53 27.50 29.27
N GLY A 51 -39.48 27.38 28.46
CA GLY A 51 -38.85 28.48 27.74
C GLY A 51 -37.47 28.86 28.28
N CYS A 52 -37.02 30.06 27.92
CA CYS A 52 -35.73 30.58 28.34
C CYS A 52 -35.84 31.22 29.73
N HIS A 53 -35.04 30.73 30.68
CA HIS A 53 -34.91 31.33 32.00
C HIS A 53 -33.44 31.61 32.31
N TYR A 54 -33.20 32.67 33.08
CA TYR A 54 -31.85 33.08 33.48
C TYR A 54 -31.59 32.64 34.92
N ALA A 55 -30.35 32.29 35.24
CA ALA A 55 -29.94 32.07 36.63
C ALA A 55 -30.21 33.32 37.50
N GLU A 56 -30.32 33.13 38.81
CA GLU A 56 -30.68 34.22 39.73
C GLU A 56 -29.71 35.40 39.62
N GLY A 57 -30.24 36.61 39.43
CA GLY A 57 -29.45 37.82 39.23
C GLY A 57 -28.86 38.01 37.82
N ARG A 58 -29.18 37.12 36.86
CA ARG A 58 -28.71 37.20 35.47
C ARG A 58 -29.74 37.81 34.52
N SER A 59 -29.28 38.43 33.43
CA SER A 59 -30.14 38.92 32.35
C SER A 59 -29.43 38.94 30.99
N ILE A 60 -30.17 39.20 29.91
CA ILE A 60 -29.67 39.14 28.52
C ILE A 60 -28.49 40.08 28.19
N ALA A 61 -28.22 41.06 29.06
CA ALA A 61 -27.15 42.04 28.90
C ALA A 61 -26.62 42.50 30.27
N ASP A 62 -26.41 41.55 31.18
CA ASP A 62 -25.76 41.84 32.45
C ASP A 62 -24.23 41.99 32.32
N ASP A 63 -23.58 42.50 33.37
CA ASP A 63 -22.12 42.68 33.43
C ASP A 63 -21.37 41.37 33.16
N HIS A 64 -21.95 40.24 33.60
CA HIS A 64 -21.36 38.92 33.36
C HIS A 64 -21.36 38.59 31.86
N TYR A 65 -22.47 38.82 31.17
CA TYR A 65 -22.57 38.62 29.73
C TYR A 65 -21.58 39.53 29.01
N GLU A 66 -21.48 40.81 29.35
CA GLU A 66 -20.54 41.73 28.72
C GLU A 66 -19.07 41.30 28.93
N GLN A 67 -18.70 40.99 30.17
CA GLN A 67 -17.33 40.64 30.55
C GLN A 67 -16.92 39.24 30.06
N SER A 68 -17.87 38.30 29.96
CA SER A 68 -17.56 36.92 29.56
C SER A 68 -17.23 36.77 28.07
N ARG A 69 -17.55 37.74 27.22
CA ARG A 69 -17.46 37.58 25.76
C ARG A 69 -16.04 37.32 25.27
N VAL A 70 -15.89 36.26 24.48
CA VAL A 70 -14.64 35.92 23.80
C VAL A 70 -14.91 35.73 22.31
N THR A 71 -13.98 36.16 21.45
CA THR A 71 -14.05 35.89 20.01
C THR A 71 -12.94 34.94 19.63
N VAL A 72 -13.32 33.77 19.12
CA VAL A 72 -12.42 32.73 18.64
C VAL A 72 -12.41 32.77 17.12
N VAL A 73 -11.21 32.63 16.53
CA VAL A 73 -11.07 32.38 15.09
C VAL A 73 -11.13 30.88 14.87
N ASP A 74 -12.18 30.43 14.21
CA ASP A 74 -12.30 29.06 13.73
C ASP A 74 -11.45 28.88 12.47
N VAL A 75 -10.52 27.93 12.55
CA VAL A 75 -9.63 27.54 11.44
C VAL A 75 -9.86 26.09 11.06
N SER A 76 -10.95 25.49 11.55
CA SER A 76 -11.32 24.12 11.25
C SER A 76 -11.67 24.01 9.77
N ASP A 77 -11.18 22.96 9.11
CA ASP A 77 -11.35 22.76 7.68
C ASP A 77 -11.56 21.27 7.39
N PRO A 78 -12.80 20.85 7.06
CA PRO A 78 -13.11 19.44 6.79
C PRO A 78 -12.40 18.92 5.53
N ASP A 79 -12.12 19.77 4.55
CA ASP A 79 -11.46 19.37 3.30
C ASP A 79 -9.99 19.03 3.58
N VAL A 80 -9.32 19.80 4.45
CA VAL A 80 -7.95 19.48 4.88
C VAL A 80 -7.90 18.14 5.63
N LEU A 81 -8.88 17.86 6.50
CA LEU A 81 -8.95 16.58 7.21
C LEU A 81 -9.18 15.41 6.24
N ALA A 82 -10.07 15.57 5.26
CA ALA A 82 -10.31 14.58 4.23
C ALA A 82 -9.06 14.30 3.39
N LEU A 83 -8.32 15.34 3.01
CA LEU A 83 -7.05 15.20 2.30
C LEU A 83 -5.97 14.49 3.14
N LEU A 84 -5.94 14.71 4.46
CA LEU A 84 -5.03 13.97 5.35
C LEU A 84 -5.38 12.47 5.41
N ASP A 85 -6.68 12.13 5.44
CA ASP A 85 -7.16 10.75 5.40
C ASP A 85 -6.83 10.08 4.06
N GLU A 86 -7.08 10.74 2.94
CA GLU A 86 -6.69 10.28 1.61
C GLU A 86 -5.18 10.06 1.52
N ASN A 87 -4.37 11.00 2.02
CA ASN A 87 -2.92 10.86 1.99
C ASN A 87 -2.42 9.68 2.84
N LEU A 88 -3.05 9.41 3.98
CA LEU A 88 -2.75 8.24 4.80
C LEU A 88 -3.10 6.95 4.06
N GLN A 89 -4.24 6.91 3.38
CA GLN A 89 -4.68 5.77 2.59
C GLN A 89 -3.72 5.51 1.41
N LEU A 90 -3.38 6.55 0.65
CA LEU A 90 -2.42 6.46 -0.47
C LEU A 90 -1.05 6.00 0.00
N GLN A 91 -0.60 6.41 1.18
CA GLN A 91 0.68 5.93 1.73
C GLN A 91 0.64 4.43 2.01
N ARG A 92 -0.46 3.92 2.58
CA ARG A 92 -0.63 2.48 2.83
C ARG A 92 -0.68 1.68 1.53
N GLU A 93 -1.40 2.19 0.52
CA GLU A 93 -1.49 1.55 -0.79
C GLU A 93 -0.14 1.53 -1.50
N LYS A 94 0.61 2.64 -1.43
CA LYS A 94 1.98 2.72 -1.93
C LYS A 94 2.86 1.66 -1.26
N ASP A 95 2.85 1.59 0.08
CA ASP A 95 3.66 0.63 0.83
C ASP A 95 3.29 -0.82 0.47
N ALA A 96 2.00 -1.11 0.26
CA ALA A 96 1.52 -2.41 -0.19
C ALA A 96 1.98 -2.75 -1.62
N ILE A 97 1.90 -1.79 -2.55
CA ILE A 97 2.37 -1.95 -3.93
C ILE A 97 3.89 -2.17 -3.95
N GLU A 98 4.65 -1.43 -3.14
CA GLU A 98 6.09 -1.62 -3.02
C GLU A 98 6.44 -3.02 -2.49
N ALA A 99 5.71 -3.52 -1.49
CA ALA A 99 5.88 -4.89 -1.00
C ALA A 99 5.60 -5.95 -2.08
N VAL A 100 4.51 -5.79 -2.85
CA VAL A 100 4.18 -6.69 -3.97
C VAL A 100 5.24 -6.63 -5.07
N ALA A 101 5.75 -5.43 -5.40
CA ALA A 101 6.79 -5.25 -6.40
C ALA A 101 8.11 -5.93 -6.00
N LEU A 102 8.46 -5.92 -4.71
CA LEU A 102 9.61 -6.64 -4.17
C LEU A 102 9.41 -8.16 -4.29
N ALA A 103 8.26 -8.68 -3.88
CA ALA A 103 7.95 -10.11 -4.00
C ALA A 103 8.01 -10.58 -5.46
N LEU A 104 7.40 -9.83 -6.39
CA LEU A 104 7.44 -10.15 -7.81
C LEU A 104 8.87 -10.15 -8.36
N ARG A 105 9.73 -9.24 -7.90
CA ARG A 105 11.15 -9.21 -8.31
C ARG A 105 11.88 -10.49 -7.90
N ASP A 106 11.61 -10.98 -6.69
CA ASP A 106 12.24 -12.20 -6.19
C ASP A 106 11.70 -13.45 -6.91
N ASP A 107 10.40 -13.51 -7.17
CA ASP A 107 9.80 -14.58 -7.97
C ASP A 107 10.38 -14.63 -9.38
N MET A 108 10.54 -13.47 -10.03
CA MET A 108 11.15 -13.38 -11.36
C MET A 108 12.61 -13.83 -11.36
N ARG A 109 13.37 -13.56 -10.28
CA ARG A 109 14.74 -14.07 -10.13
C ARG A 109 14.74 -15.60 -10.03
N GLN A 110 13.90 -16.17 -9.16
CA GLN A 110 13.80 -17.62 -9.00
C GLN A 110 13.35 -18.32 -10.29
N ALA A 111 12.40 -17.72 -11.01
CA ALA A 111 11.95 -18.23 -12.31
C ALA A 111 13.09 -18.28 -13.33
N ARG A 112 13.93 -17.24 -13.36
CA ARG A 112 15.12 -17.20 -14.22
C ARG A 112 16.15 -18.27 -13.85
N GLU A 113 16.43 -18.46 -12.57
CA GLU A 113 17.37 -19.50 -12.10
C GLU A 113 16.87 -20.91 -12.49
N LYS A 114 15.56 -21.16 -12.33
CA LYS A 114 14.93 -22.42 -12.76
C LYS A 114 15.01 -22.61 -14.27
N LEU A 115 14.82 -21.55 -15.04
CA LEU A 115 14.94 -21.59 -16.50
C LEU A 115 16.37 -21.93 -16.91
N GLU A 116 17.38 -21.26 -16.35
CA GLU A 116 18.80 -21.54 -16.64
C GLU A 116 19.18 -22.98 -16.25
N ALA A 117 18.65 -23.51 -15.14
CA ALA A 117 18.87 -24.89 -14.75
C ALA A 117 18.21 -25.89 -15.71
N ALA A 118 16.99 -25.62 -16.16
CA ALA A 118 16.27 -26.44 -17.12
C ALA A 118 16.99 -26.45 -18.49
N GLU A 119 17.45 -25.29 -18.96
CA GLU A 119 18.23 -25.16 -20.20
C GLU A 119 19.51 -25.99 -20.15
N ARG A 120 20.24 -25.98 -19.03
CA ARG A 120 21.42 -26.83 -18.83
C ARG A 120 21.08 -28.31 -18.90
N SER A 121 20.01 -28.74 -18.22
CA SER A 121 19.56 -30.13 -18.24
C SER A 121 19.15 -30.57 -19.65
N MET A 122 18.48 -29.71 -20.42
CA MET A 122 18.09 -30.00 -21.80
C MET A 122 19.32 -30.12 -22.72
N ALA A 123 20.32 -29.26 -22.54
CA ALA A 123 21.57 -29.33 -23.29
C ALA A 123 22.33 -30.63 -23.02
N GLU A 124 22.39 -31.05 -21.75
CA GLU A 124 23.00 -32.32 -21.35
C GLU A 124 22.27 -33.52 -21.97
N GLN A 125 20.94 -33.56 -21.84
CA GLN A 125 20.12 -34.62 -22.44
C GLN A 125 20.30 -34.68 -23.97
N SER A 126 20.33 -33.52 -24.63
CA SER A 126 20.56 -33.44 -26.09
C SER A 126 21.93 -34.02 -26.48
N ALA A 127 22.97 -33.75 -25.68
CA ALA A 127 24.30 -34.32 -25.91
C ALA A 127 24.32 -35.86 -25.73
N ILE A 128 23.63 -36.37 -24.71
CA ILE A 128 23.49 -37.81 -24.46
C ILE A 128 22.76 -38.49 -25.63
N VAL A 129 21.64 -37.93 -26.09
CA VAL A 129 20.89 -38.47 -27.24
C VAL A 129 21.77 -38.50 -28.48
N ALA A 130 22.48 -37.41 -28.79
CA ALA A 130 23.39 -37.36 -29.93
C ALA A 130 24.53 -38.40 -29.84
N ALA A 131 25.07 -38.65 -28.64
CA ALA A 131 26.07 -39.69 -28.42
C ALA A 131 25.48 -41.10 -28.60
N ALA A 132 24.28 -41.35 -28.07
CA ALA A 132 23.57 -42.60 -28.22
C ALA A 132 23.26 -42.91 -29.69
N GLU A 133 22.80 -41.93 -30.45
CA GLU A 133 22.57 -42.06 -31.91
C GLU A 133 23.84 -42.46 -32.66
N LYS A 134 24.97 -41.82 -32.35
CA LYS A 134 26.28 -42.16 -32.95
C LYS A 134 26.69 -43.59 -32.62
N LEU A 135 26.50 -44.02 -31.37
CA LEU A 135 26.82 -45.38 -30.92
C LEU A 135 25.96 -46.42 -31.64
N VAL A 136 24.64 -46.21 -31.73
CA VAL A 136 23.72 -47.09 -32.46
C VAL A 136 24.12 -47.19 -33.93
N ARG A 137 24.42 -46.07 -34.58
CA ARG A 137 24.87 -46.05 -35.98
C ARG A 137 26.19 -46.79 -36.18
N CYS A 138 27.16 -46.61 -35.28
CA CYS A 138 28.45 -47.30 -35.32
C CYS A 138 28.27 -48.83 -35.15
N LYS A 139 27.51 -49.25 -34.13
CA LYS A 139 27.23 -50.66 -33.86
C LYS A 139 26.50 -51.34 -35.02
N GLY A 140 25.55 -50.63 -35.65
CA GLY A 140 24.87 -51.09 -36.86
C GLY A 140 25.82 -51.32 -38.02
N ARG A 141 26.70 -50.36 -38.31
CA ARG A 141 27.74 -50.50 -39.34
C ARG A 141 28.68 -51.69 -39.08
N TYR A 142 29.17 -51.81 -37.84
CA TYR A 142 30.06 -52.90 -37.46
C TYR A 142 29.42 -54.29 -37.67
N HIS A 143 28.16 -54.48 -37.24
CA HIS A 143 27.46 -55.75 -37.46
C HIS A 143 27.21 -56.04 -38.95
N SER A 144 26.85 -55.02 -39.74
CA SER A 144 26.66 -55.21 -41.18
C SER A 144 27.95 -55.63 -41.89
N GLU A 145 29.08 -55.02 -41.51
CA GLU A 145 30.38 -55.37 -42.07
C GLU A 145 30.80 -56.79 -41.68
N LEU A 146 30.61 -57.15 -40.41
CA LEU A 146 30.91 -58.49 -39.91
C LEU A 146 30.07 -59.56 -40.61
N ASN A 147 28.77 -59.29 -40.83
CA ASN A 147 27.88 -60.16 -41.58
C ASN A 147 28.31 -60.29 -43.05
N TYR A 148 28.70 -59.19 -43.70
CA TYR A 148 29.17 -59.21 -45.08
C TYR A 148 30.45 -60.06 -45.24
N ARG A 149 31.43 -59.88 -44.33
CA ARG A 149 32.65 -60.70 -44.29
C ARG A 149 32.36 -62.18 -44.05
N ALA A 150 31.43 -62.51 -43.14
CA ALA A 150 31.03 -63.88 -42.86
C ALA A 150 30.36 -64.55 -44.08
N LEU A 151 29.45 -63.84 -44.75
CA LEU A 151 28.79 -64.31 -45.97
C LEU A 151 29.80 -64.53 -47.10
N ALA A 152 30.69 -63.57 -47.35
CA ALA A 152 31.69 -63.69 -48.39
C ALA A 152 32.63 -64.89 -48.18
N LYS A 153 33.03 -65.17 -46.94
CA LYS A 153 33.77 -66.38 -46.58
C LYS A 153 32.99 -67.65 -46.87
N LEU A 154 31.69 -67.67 -46.57
CA LEU A 154 30.82 -68.82 -46.78
C LEU A 154 30.63 -69.16 -48.27
N PHE A 155 30.58 -68.13 -49.12
CA PHE A 155 30.41 -68.27 -50.57
C PHE A 155 31.73 -68.21 -51.36
N GLY A 156 32.89 -68.10 -50.70
CA GLY A 156 34.21 -68.09 -51.35
C GLY A 156 34.50 -66.84 -52.20
N VAL A 157 33.83 -65.72 -51.94
CA VAL A 157 33.99 -64.47 -52.68
C VAL A 157 35.02 -63.55 -51.97
N ILE A 158 35.91 -62.94 -52.74
CA ILE A 158 36.90 -61.99 -52.19
C ILE A 158 36.20 -60.70 -51.78
N THR A 159 36.40 -60.26 -50.54
CA THR A 159 35.92 -58.95 -50.06
C THR A 159 37.01 -57.91 -50.29
N PRO A 160 36.71 -56.77 -50.95
CA PRO A 160 37.63 -55.64 -50.97
C PRO A 160 37.75 -55.06 -49.55
N ASP A 161 38.91 -54.49 -49.22
CA ASP A 161 39.07 -53.74 -47.97
C ASP A 161 38.17 -52.49 -48.03
N LEU A 162 37.25 -52.41 -47.06
CA LEU A 162 36.26 -51.34 -46.87
C LEU A 162 36.81 -50.23 -45.97
#